data_AF-A0A7S2J2E2-F1
#
_entry.id   AF-A0A7S2J2E2-F1
#
_cell.length_a   1.000
_cell.length_b   1.000
_cell.length_c   1.000
_cell.angle_alpha   90.00
_cell.angle_beta   90.00
_cell.angle_gamma   90.00
#
_symmetry.space_group_name_H-M   'P 1'
#
loop_
_entity.id
_entity.type
_entity.pdbx_description
1 polymer ?
#
loop_
_entity_poly.entity_id
_entity_poly.type
_entity_poly.pdbx_seq_one_letter_code
_entity_poly.pdbx_strand_id
1 'polypeptide(L)'
;VDLCRSACSNNVVKVLGEFVDGDYCYIVMERFEGHLRKGLKWVTKDGGAAKSDVPIGDAPLRRIMGQVLSGIRHLHSNSIMHRDVKSHNVFIDRIDVRSPDCRVVLGDLGLARKLELGRYLCAQVGTRKYWAPELYDKKY
;
A
#
# COMPACT_ATOMS: atom_id res chain seq x y z
N VAL A 1 -0.21 -14.45 9.23
CA VAL A 1 -1.52 -13.84 8.92
C VAL A 1 -2.01 -12.93 10.05
N ASP A 2 -1.68 -13.23 11.31
CA ASP A 2 -2.08 -12.46 12.49
C ASP A 2 -1.82 -10.95 12.41
N LEU A 3 -0.62 -10.56 11.95
CA LEU A 3 -0.28 -9.13 11.80
C LEU A 3 -1.24 -8.41 10.84
N CYS A 4 -1.67 -9.06 9.75
CA CYS A 4 -2.60 -8.50 8.79
C CYS A 4 -4.00 -8.34 9.39
N ARG A 5 -4.43 -9.28 10.25
CA ARG A 5 -5.73 -9.19 10.95
C ARG A 5 -5.74 -8.05 11.97
N SER A 6 -4.63 -7.81 12.68
CA SER A 6 -4.53 -6.73 13.67
C SER A 6 -4.38 -5.33 13.07
N ALA A 7 -4.03 -5.23 11.79
CA ALA A 7 -3.67 -3.97 11.13
C ALA A 7 -4.82 -3.31 10.34
N CYS A 8 -6.06 -3.82 10.46
CA CYS A 8 -7.16 -3.40 9.59
C CYS A 8 -7.63 -1.97 9.90
N SER A 9 -7.80 -1.18 8.83
CA SER A 9 -8.40 0.16 8.89
C SER A 9 -9.04 0.51 7.55
N ASN A 10 -9.69 1.66 7.45
CA ASN A 10 -10.27 2.12 6.18
C ASN A 10 -9.22 2.23 5.05
N ASN A 11 -7.93 2.41 5.38
CA ASN A 11 -6.83 2.58 4.42
C ASN A 11 -5.73 1.52 4.51
N VAL A 12 -6.01 0.36 5.13
CA VAL A 12 -5.13 -0.82 5.14
C VAL A 12 -5.98 -2.04 4.74
N VAL A 13 -5.44 -2.90 3.89
CA VAL A 13 -6.14 -4.08 3.38
C VAL A 13 -6.66 -4.95 4.52
N LYS A 14 -7.92 -5.38 4.39
CA LYS A 14 -8.55 -6.28 5.35
C LYS A 14 -8.39 -7.72 4.89
N VAL A 15 -7.83 -8.56 5.76
CA VAL A 15 -7.82 -10.02 5.59
C VAL A 15 -9.12 -10.57 6.15
N LEU A 16 -9.87 -11.29 5.31
CA LEU A 16 -11.15 -11.89 5.61
C LEU A 16 -10.99 -13.32 6.15
N GLY A 17 -9.95 -14.03 5.71
CA GLY A 17 -9.69 -15.40 6.11
C GLY A 17 -8.36 -15.93 5.61
N GLU A 18 -8.02 -17.13 6.07
CA GLU A 18 -6.91 -17.91 5.56
C GLU A 18 -7.33 -19.37 5.50
N PHE A 19 -6.74 -20.11 4.58
CA PHE A 19 -6.83 -21.56 4.55
C PHE A 19 -5.53 -22.14 4.01
N VAL A 20 -5.24 -23.38 4.39
CA VAL A 20 -4.04 -24.11 3.99
C VAL A 20 -4.48 -25.34 3.23
N ASP A 21 -3.89 -25.58 2.07
CA ASP A 21 -4.10 -26.77 1.25
C ASP A 21 -2.74 -27.26 0.74
N GLY A 22 -2.29 -28.39 1.27
CA GLY A 22 -0.92 -28.89 1.10
C GLY A 22 0.12 -27.87 1.57
N ASP A 23 1.05 -27.53 0.69
CA ASP A 23 2.12 -26.56 0.94
C ASP A 23 1.72 -25.10 0.66
N TYR A 24 0.46 -24.86 0.30
CA TYR A 24 -0.03 -23.53 -0.08
C TYR A 24 -0.87 -22.91 1.04
N CYS A 25 -0.51 -21.67 1.41
CA CYS A 25 -1.31 -20.81 2.27
C CYS A 25 -2.05 -19.79 1.40
N TYR A 26 -3.37 -19.78 1.50
CA TYR A 26 -4.25 -18.87 0.78
C TYR A 26 -4.75 -17.80 1.73
N ILE A 27 -4.56 -16.54 1.35
CA ILE A 27 -5.04 -15.38 2.12
C ILE A 27 -6.21 -14.77 1.37
N VAL A 28 -7.39 -14.79 1.99
CA VAL A 28 -8.60 -14.17 1.45
C VAL A 28 -8.68 -12.74 1.97
N MET A 29 -8.83 -11.76 1.08
CA MET A 29 -8.86 -10.34 1.42
C MET A 29 -9.97 -9.61 0.66
N GLU A 30 -10.26 -8.36 1.05
CA GLU A 30 -11.13 -7.47 0.28
C GLU A 30 -10.71 -7.40 -1.20
N ARG A 31 -11.69 -7.37 -2.11
CA ARG A 31 -11.45 -7.28 -3.55
C ARG A 31 -11.24 -5.83 -3.99
N PHE A 32 -10.28 -5.64 -4.89
CA PHE A 32 -9.95 -4.35 -5.50
C PHE A 32 -9.83 -4.50 -7.03
N GLU A 33 -10.05 -3.41 -7.78
CA GLU A 33 -9.97 -3.39 -9.25
C GLU A 33 -8.53 -3.37 -9.78
N GLY A 34 -7.58 -3.05 -8.90
CA GLY A 34 -6.15 -3.16 -9.16
C GLY A 34 -5.31 -2.42 -8.14
N HIS A 35 -4.17 -1.93 -8.59
CA HIS A 35 -3.24 -1.13 -7.79
C HIS A 35 -3.03 0.27 -8.39
N LEU A 36 -2.57 1.22 -7.58
CA LEU A 36 -2.43 2.63 -7.95
C LEU A 36 -1.60 2.83 -9.23
N ARG A 37 -0.52 2.06 -9.43
CA ARG A 37 0.24 2.13 -10.69
C ARG A 37 -0.61 1.85 -11.93
N LYS A 38 -1.56 0.92 -11.87
CA LYS A 38 -2.45 0.56 -12.98
C LYS A 38 -3.41 1.70 -13.26
N GLY A 39 -4.01 2.28 -12.21
CA GLY A 39 -4.87 3.46 -12.34
C GLY A 39 -4.13 4.67 -12.94
N LEU A 40 -2.92 4.97 -12.46
CA LEU A 40 -2.08 6.04 -13.01
C LEU A 40 -1.71 5.81 -14.49
N LYS A 41 -1.39 4.57 -14.87
CA LYS A 41 -1.16 4.21 -16.28
C LYS A 41 -2.42 4.39 -17.12
N TRP A 42 -3.57 3.94 -16.63
CA TRP A 42 -4.83 4.07 -17.35
C TRP A 42 -5.19 5.54 -17.60
N VAL A 43 -5.03 6.40 -16.58
CA VAL A 43 -5.24 7.85 -16.71
C VAL A 43 -4.32 8.47 -17.77
N THR A 44 -3.06 8.01 -17.86
CA THR A 44 -2.04 8.56 -18.77
C THR A 44 -2.07 7.98 -20.18
N LYS A 45 -2.64 6.80 -20.41
CA LYS A 45 -2.50 6.08 -21.70
C LYS A 45 -3.82 5.60 -22.33
N ASP A 46 -4.79 5.15 -21.54
CA ASP A 46 -5.79 4.20 -22.04
C ASP A 46 -7.25 4.68 -21.96
N GLY A 47 -7.56 5.81 -21.33
CA GLY A 47 -8.96 6.29 -21.31
C GLY A 47 -9.34 7.50 -20.47
N GLY A 48 -8.40 8.33 -20.01
CA GLY A 48 -8.69 9.35 -18.99
C GLY A 48 -8.51 10.81 -19.41
N ALA A 49 -7.33 11.20 -19.88
CA ALA A 49 -6.99 12.61 -20.06
C ALA A 49 -7.01 13.04 -21.54
N ALA A 50 -7.78 14.09 -21.83
CA ALA A 50 -7.40 15.02 -22.90
C ALA A 50 -5.99 15.56 -22.60
N LYS A 51 -5.24 15.88 -23.65
CA LYS A 51 -3.84 16.35 -23.69
C LYS A 51 -3.51 17.52 -22.72
N SER A 52 -3.60 17.33 -21.41
CA SER A 52 -3.17 18.29 -20.39
C SER A 52 -1.88 17.80 -19.73
N ASP A 53 -1.01 18.74 -19.36
CA ASP A 53 0.32 18.46 -18.82
C ASP A 53 0.30 17.82 -17.42
N VAL A 54 -0.89 17.74 -16.77
CA VAL A 54 -1.05 17.17 -15.42
C VAL A 54 -2.07 16.03 -15.45
N PRO A 55 -1.64 14.76 -15.49
CA PRO A 55 -2.52 13.62 -15.75
C PRO A 55 -3.65 13.41 -14.73
N ILE A 56 -3.42 13.72 -13.45
CA ILE A 56 -4.35 13.36 -12.36
C ILE A 56 -5.03 14.56 -11.69
N GLY A 57 -4.50 15.78 -11.88
CA GLY A 57 -4.91 16.99 -11.16
C GLY A 57 -4.58 16.98 -9.66
N ASP A 58 -4.49 18.17 -9.07
CA ASP A 58 -4.13 18.36 -7.66
C ASP A 58 -5.12 17.72 -6.68
N ALA A 59 -6.42 17.90 -6.91
CA ALA A 59 -7.43 17.46 -5.97
C ALA A 59 -7.46 15.92 -5.80
N PRO A 60 -7.48 15.11 -6.88
CA PRO A 60 -7.33 13.66 -6.75
C PRO A 60 -6.01 13.23 -6.12
N LEU A 61 -4.89 13.87 -6.48
CA LEU A 61 -3.59 13.57 -5.90
C LEU A 61 -3.58 13.74 -4.38
N ARG A 62 -4.10 14.87 -3.88
CA ARG A 62 -4.22 15.14 -2.43
C ARG A 62 -5.08 14.11 -1.72
N ARG A 63 -6.22 13.70 -2.31
CA ARG A 63 -7.10 12.67 -1.73
C ARG A 63 -6.41 11.30 -1.64
N ILE A 64 -5.72 10.89 -2.69
CA ILE A 64 -4.99 9.60 -2.72
C ILE A 64 -3.87 9.61 -1.69
N MET A 65 -3.04 10.67 -1.68
CA MET A 65 -1.93 10.80 -0.73
C MET A 65 -2.43 10.85 0.71
N GLY A 66 -3.51 11.57 0.99
CA GLY A 66 -4.12 11.62 2.33
C GLY A 66 -4.57 10.24 2.82
N GLN A 67 -5.20 9.44 1.97
CA GLN A 67 -5.59 8.06 2.29
C GLN A 67 -4.38 7.15 2.53
N VAL A 68 -3.34 7.22 1.68
CA VAL A 68 -2.09 6.44 1.87
C VAL A 68 -1.43 6.80 3.20
N LEU A 69 -1.27 8.09 3.50
CA LEU A 69 -0.70 8.58 4.75
C LEU A 69 -1.54 8.19 5.96
N SER A 70 -2.87 8.19 5.83
CA SER A 70 -3.79 7.70 6.87
C SER A 70 -3.52 6.21 7.17
N GLY A 71 -3.33 5.38 6.14
CA GLY A 71 -2.96 3.97 6.30
C GLY A 71 -1.59 3.80 6.98
N ILE A 72 -0.57 4.55 6.56
CA ILE A 72 0.76 4.53 7.17
C ILE A 72 0.67 4.91 8.65
N ARG A 73 -0.05 5.99 8.96
CA ARG A 73 -0.26 6.46 10.34
C ARG A 73 -0.91 5.37 11.20
N HIS A 74 -1.91 4.68 10.67
CA HIS A 74 -2.57 3.58 11.38
C HIS A 74 -1.61 2.40 11.66
N LEU A 75 -0.78 2.02 10.68
CA LEU A 75 0.23 0.99 10.90
C LEU A 75 1.23 1.43 11.99
N HIS A 76 1.73 2.66 11.88
CA HIS A 76 2.71 3.20 12.82
C HIS A 76 2.15 3.34 14.24
N SER A 77 0.88 3.71 14.42
CA SER A 77 0.25 3.77 15.76
C SER A 77 0.12 2.39 16.42
N ASN A 78 0.18 1.32 15.64
CA ASN A 78 0.22 -0.07 16.12
C ASN A 78 1.64 -0.64 16.18
N SER A 79 2.66 0.22 16.04
CA SER A 79 4.07 -0.15 15.94
C SER A 79 4.35 -1.11 14.78
N ILE A 80 3.62 -1.00 13.66
CA ILE A 80 3.82 -1.84 12.48
C ILE A 80 4.51 -1.02 11.40
N MET A 81 5.63 -1.52 10.90
CA MET A 81 6.33 -0.97 9.75
C MET A 81 6.02 -1.80 8.51
N HIS A 82 5.56 -1.18 7.42
CA HIS A 82 5.20 -1.87 6.18
C HIS A 82 6.42 -2.37 5.39
N ARG A 83 7.49 -1.57 5.32
CA ARG A 83 8.77 -1.85 4.65
C ARG A 83 8.76 -2.04 3.12
N ASP A 84 7.63 -1.83 2.43
CA ASP A 84 7.58 -1.89 0.96
C ASP A 84 6.45 -1.01 0.39
N VAL A 85 6.33 0.22 0.89
CA VAL A 85 5.32 1.18 0.42
C VAL A 85 5.71 1.65 -0.98
N LYS A 86 4.88 1.30 -1.96
CA LYS A 86 5.02 1.67 -3.37
C LYS A 86 3.67 1.61 -4.07
N SER A 87 3.54 2.23 -5.24
CA SER A 87 2.28 2.28 -5.99
C SER A 87 1.75 0.92 -6.49
N HIS A 88 2.54 -0.15 -6.42
CA HIS A 88 2.09 -1.53 -6.67
C HIS A 88 1.38 -2.15 -5.45
N ASN A 89 1.72 -1.68 -4.26
CA ASN A 89 1.21 -2.17 -2.97
C ASN A 89 0.17 -1.19 -2.40
N VAL A 90 -0.39 -0.31 -3.24
CA VAL A 90 -1.56 0.52 -2.90
C VAL A 90 -2.70 0.04 -3.79
N PHE A 91 -3.70 -0.60 -3.22
CA PHE A 91 -4.85 -1.11 -3.96
C PHE A 91 -5.90 -0.02 -4.16
N ILE A 92 -6.62 -0.11 -5.28
CA ILE A 92 -7.65 0.85 -5.70
C ILE A 92 -8.94 0.12 -6.00
N ASP A 93 -10.07 0.64 -5.53
CA ASP A 93 -11.39 0.06 -5.77
C ASP A 93 -11.98 0.43 -7.14
N ARG A 94 -11.32 1.33 -7.87
CA ARG A 94 -11.70 1.75 -9.23
C ARG A 94 -10.48 2.13 -10.04
N ILE A 95 -10.54 1.90 -11.36
CA ILE A 95 -9.44 2.20 -12.28
C ILE A 95 -9.28 3.72 -12.50
N ASP A 96 -10.38 4.47 -12.61
CA ASP A 96 -10.30 5.94 -12.66
C ASP A 96 -10.06 6.53 -11.27
N VAL A 97 -8.78 6.68 -10.95
CA VAL A 97 -8.29 7.24 -9.69
C VAL A 97 -8.60 8.73 -9.51
N ARG A 98 -9.13 9.42 -10.53
CA ARG A 98 -9.55 10.82 -10.42
C ARG A 98 -10.91 10.97 -9.75
N SER A 99 -11.71 9.90 -9.78
CA SER A 99 -13.01 9.83 -9.12
C SER A 99 -12.91 10.31 -7.66
N PRO A 100 -13.84 11.15 -7.18
CA PRO A 100 -13.87 11.54 -5.77
C PRO A 100 -14.10 10.33 -4.85
N ASP A 101 -14.80 9.32 -5.33
CA ASP A 101 -15.11 8.07 -4.61
C ASP A 101 -14.00 7.00 -4.70
N CYS A 102 -12.82 7.33 -5.23
CA CYS A 102 -11.73 6.35 -5.29
C CYS A 102 -11.20 6.07 -3.87
N ARG A 103 -11.45 4.86 -3.36
CA ARG A 103 -10.83 4.37 -2.13
C ARG A 103 -9.47 3.76 -2.47
N VAL A 104 -8.48 4.10 -1.66
CA VAL A 104 -7.16 3.47 -1.73
C VAL A 104 -6.78 2.87 -0.38
N VAL A 105 -6.14 1.70 -0.42
CA VAL A 105 -5.66 1.01 0.78
C VAL A 105 -4.22 0.55 0.58
N LEU A 106 -3.43 0.54 1.66
CA LEU A 106 -2.14 -0.15 1.69
C LEU A 106 -2.37 -1.66 1.69
N GLY A 107 -1.78 -2.35 0.73
CA GLY A 107 -1.81 -3.79 0.58
C GLY A 107 -0.42 -4.40 0.70
N ASP A 108 -0.35 -5.73 0.60
CA ASP A 108 0.90 -6.50 0.67
C ASP A 108 1.74 -6.23 1.93
N LEU A 109 1.25 -6.78 3.04
CA LEU A 109 1.93 -6.77 4.34
C LEU A 109 2.92 -7.94 4.49
N GLY A 110 3.33 -8.62 3.41
CA GLY A 110 4.23 -9.78 3.49
C GLY A 110 5.60 -9.43 4.08
N LEU A 111 6.04 -8.20 3.86
CA LEU A 111 7.25 -7.64 4.46
C LEU A 111 6.97 -6.83 5.72
N ALA A 112 5.73 -6.69 6.18
CA ALA A 112 5.45 -5.88 7.36
C ALA A 112 5.98 -6.55 8.65
N ARG A 113 6.41 -5.72 9.61
CA ARG A 113 6.90 -6.17 10.91
C ARG A 113 6.44 -5.26 12.02
N LYS A 114 6.12 -5.86 13.17
CA LYS A 114 5.93 -5.11 14.41
C LYS A 114 7.31 -4.70 14.94
N LEU A 115 7.46 -3.44 15.30
CA LEU A 115 8.63 -2.87 15.94
C LEU A 115 8.54 -3.14 17.43
N GLU A 116 9.62 -3.67 17.98
CA GLU A 116 9.80 -3.83 19.43
C GLU A 116 10.70 -2.71 19.92
N LEU A 117 10.33 -2.08 21.03
CA LEU A 117 11.11 -0.98 21.60
C LEU A 117 12.54 -1.46 21.90
N GLY A 118 13.54 -0.74 21.41
CA GLY A 118 14.95 -1.07 21.62
C GLY A 118 15.54 -2.13 20.67
N ARG A 119 14.78 -2.61 19.67
CA ARG A 119 15.30 -3.48 18.61
C ARG A 119 15.34 -2.78 17.27
N TYR A 120 16.50 -2.86 16.63
CA TYR A 120 16.74 -2.39 15.28
C TYR A 120 16.37 -3.48 14.25
N LEU A 121 15.95 -3.06 13.06
CA LEU A 121 15.63 -3.98 11.96
C LEU A 121 16.77 -3.95 10.93
N CYS A 122 17.69 -4.90 11.00
CA CYS A 122 18.87 -4.91 10.12
C CYS A 122 18.63 -5.49 8.72
N ALA A 123 17.42 -5.99 8.42
CA ALA A 123 17.12 -6.69 7.19
C ALA A 123 16.79 -5.72 6.04
N GLN A 124 17.66 -5.67 5.03
CA GLN A 124 17.46 -4.90 3.80
C GLN A 124 16.40 -5.54 2.90
N VAL A 125 15.13 -5.23 3.16
CA VAL A 125 13.96 -5.77 2.45
C VAL A 125 13.17 -4.68 1.73
N GLY A 126 12.29 -5.09 0.81
CA GLY A 126 11.47 -4.19 0.01
C GLY A 126 12.16 -3.77 -1.28
N THR A 127 11.57 -2.79 -1.95
CA THR A 127 12.00 -2.38 -3.29
C THR A 127 13.03 -1.26 -3.21
N ARG A 128 14.29 -1.54 -3.58
CA ARG A 128 15.44 -0.60 -3.49
C ARG A 128 15.15 0.84 -3.91
N LYS A 129 14.44 1.05 -5.02
CA LYS A 129 14.09 2.41 -5.53
C LYS A 129 13.31 3.26 -4.51
N TYR A 130 12.65 2.63 -3.54
CA TYR A 130 11.82 3.27 -2.51
C TYR A 130 12.47 3.24 -1.12
N TRP A 131 13.71 2.76 -1.01
CA TRP A 131 14.41 2.72 0.27
C TRP A 131 14.79 4.13 0.74
N ALA A 132 14.60 4.34 2.04
CA ALA A 132 15.17 5.49 2.72
C ALA A 132 16.70 5.34 2.85
N PRO A 133 17.48 6.43 2.88
CA PRO A 133 18.94 6.39 2.85
C PRO A 133 19.55 5.50 3.96
N GLU A 134 18.97 5.51 5.16
CA GLU A 134 19.41 4.72 6.31
C GLU A 134 19.35 3.19 6.09
N LEU A 135 18.52 2.71 5.15
CA LEU A 135 18.49 1.30 4.74
C LEU A 135 19.79 0.87 4.03
N TYR A 136 20.45 1.78 3.32
CA TYR A 136 21.72 1.51 2.65
C TYR A 136 22.85 1.40 3.68
N ASP A 137 22.79 2.23 4.72
CA ASP A 137 23.78 2.30 5.79
C ASP A 137 23.57 1.23 6.88
N LYS A 138 22.48 0.46 6.81
CA LYS A 138 22.07 -0.56 7.81
C LYS A 138 21.92 -0.01 9.24
N LYS A 139 21.49 1.24 9.38
CA LYS A 139 21.35 1.95 10.66
C LYS A 139 19.89 2.37 10.92
N TYR A 140 18.97 1.42 11.10
CA TYR A 140 17.56 1.73 11.42
C TYR A 140 16.82 0.61 12.17
#